data_AF-A0A9N9PLQ8-F1
#
_entry.id   AF-A0A9N9PLQ8-F1
#
_cell.length_a   1.000
_cell.length_b   1.000
_cell.length_c   1.000
_cell.angle_alpha   90.00
_cell.angle_beta   90.00
_cell.angle_gamma   90.00
#
_symmetry.space_group_name_H-M   'P 1'
#
loop_
_entity.id
_entity.type
_entity.pdbx_description
1 polymer ?
#
loop_
_entity_poly.entity_id
_entity_poly.type
_entity_poly.pdbx_seq_one_letter_code
_entity_poly.pdbx_strand_id
1 'polypeptide(L)'
;MMLQYLSCIESDAAIRRVPDKGIDLSGVFRHVKYIMQVKYHYKPKDNKVDVKVVREFYSAYNIYHEKESDYIGIIVTNGFFTEDAKKL
;
A
#
# COMPACT_ATOMS: atom_id res chain seq x y z
N MET A 1 11.74 25.57 -1.36
CA MET A 1 10.30 25.45 -1.70
C MET A 1 9.65 24.57 -0.65
N MET A 2 8.57 25.05 -0.04
CA MET A 2 7.84 24.40 1.05
C MET A 2 6.70 23.58 0.43
N LEU A 3 6.65 22.27 0.67
CA LEU A 3 5.48 21.44 0.32
C LEU A 3 4.37 21.76 1.32
N GLN A 4 3.42 22.57 0.88
CA GLN A 4 2.20 22.87 1.59
C GLN A 4 1.10 21.89 1.17
N TYR A 5 0.46 21.30 2.18
CA TYR A 5 -0.85 20.63 2.18
C TYR A 5 -0.97 19.20 1.60
N LEU A 6 -0.74 18.21 2.47
CA LEU A 6 -1.73 17.13 2.62
C LEU A 6 -2.88 17.70 3.47
N SER A 7 -3.90 18.25 2.83
CA SER A 7 -5.17 18.52 3.50
C SER A 7 -5.79 17.19 3.92
N CYS A 8 -5.84 16.96 5.22
CA CYS A 8 -6.84 16.21 5.98
C CYS A 8 -7.50 15.01 5.28
N ILE A 9 -7.02 13.79 5.57
CA ILE A 9 -7.94 12.67 5.75
C ILE A 9 -8.65 12.93 7.08
N GLU A 10 -9.73 13.71 7.05
CA GLU A 10 -10.71 13.74 8.13
C GLU A 10 -11.58 12.49 8.00
N SER A 11 -11.11 11.40 8.59
CA SER A 11 -12.00 10.39 9.12
C SER A 11 -11.32 9.80 10.35
N ASP A 12 -12.06 9.12 11.21
CA ASP A 12 -11.58 8.26 12.29
C ASP A 12 -10.72 7.06 11.79
N ALA A 13 -9.94 7.25 10.71
CA ALA A 13 -8.97 6.31 10.20
C ALA A 13 -7.84 6.20 11.23
N ALA A 14 -7.96 5.23 12.14
CA ALA A 14 -6.85 4.79 12.96
C ALA A 14 -5.80 4.15 12.04
N ILE A 15 -4.91 4.97 11.48
CA ILE A 15 -3.76 4.51 10.71
C ILE A 15 -2.84 3.78 11.68
N ARG A 16 -2.70 2.46 11.53
CA ARG A 16 -1.82 1.65 12.37
C ARG A 16 -0.64 1.18 11.54
N ARG A 17 0.57 1.35 12.09
CA ARG A 17 1.75 0.66 11.55
C ARG A 17 1.59 -0.82 11.78
N VAL A 18 1.79 -1.59 10.73
CA VAL A 18 1.72 -3.05 10.79
C VAL A 18 3.16 -3.59 10.82
N PRO A 19 3.53 -4.45 11.79
CA PRO A 19 4.87 -5.04 11.83
C PRO A 19 5.06 -6.18 10.81
N ASP A 20 4.27 -6.22 9.73
CA ASP A 20 4.29 -7.31 8.75
C ASP A 20 5.15 -6.97 7.53
N LYS A 21 5.90 -7.97 7.07
CA LYS A 21 6.72 -7.90 5.85
C LYS A 21 5.81 -7.83 4.63
N GLY A 22 5.38 -6.61 4.27
CA GLY A 22 4.55 -6.41 3.08
C GLY A 22 3.51 -5.30 3.22
N ILE A 23 3.15 -4.91 4.43
CA ILE A 23 2.13 -3.89 4.70
C ILE A 23 2.73 -2.85 5.63
N ASP A 24 2.71 -1.59 5.21
CA ASP A 24 3.23 -0.51 6.03
C ASP A 24 2.15 0.05 6.94
N LEU A 25 0.90 0.10 6.46
CA LEU A 25 -0.22 0.75 7.14
C LEU A 25 -1.54 0.01 6.91
N SER A 26 -2.44 0.06 7.88
CA SER A 26 -3.86 -0.34 7.71
C SER A 26 -4.79 0.70 8.32
N GLY A 27 -6.03 0.75 7.84
CA GLY A 27 -7.03 1.71 8.32
C GLY A 27 -8.43 1.44 7.79
N VAL A 28 -9.35 2.35 8.11
CA VAL A 28 -10.74 2.33 7.64
C VAL A 28 -11.10 3.72 7.12
N PHE A 29 -11.64 3.79 5.90
CA PHE A 29 -12.11 5.03 5.28
C PHE A 29 -13.53 4.84 4.76
N ARG A 30 -14.49 5.65 5.24
CA ARG A 30 -15.92 5.58 4.83
C ARG A 30 -16.47 4.14 4.81
N HIS A 31 -16.21 3.37 5.87
CA HIS A 31 -16.58 1.96 6.04
C HIS A 31 -15.82 0.93 5.19
N VAL A 32 -14.84 1.35 4.39
CA VAL A 32 -13.96 0.44 3.64
C VAL A 32 -12.68 0.23 4.43
N LYS A 33 -12.38 -1.03 4.79
CA LYS A 33 -11.10 -1.39 5.42
C LYS A 33 -10.03 -1.45 4.34
N TYR A 34 -8.84 -0.96 4.62
CA TYR A 34 -7.72 -1.02 3.67
C TYR A 34 -6.42 -1.41 4.34
N ILE A 35 -5.57 -2.07 3.56
CA ILE A 35 -4.16 -2.23 3.87
C ILE A 35 -3.34 -1.55 2.77
N MET A 36 -2.21 -0.97 3.14
CA MET A 36 -1.40 -0.17 2.27
C MET A 36 0.08 -0.50 2.40
N GLN A 37 0.75 -0.61 1.26
CA GLN A 37 2.20 -0.65 1.15
C GLN A 37 2.69 0.60 0.42
N VAL A 38 3.72 1.24 0.96
CA VAL A 38 4.34 2.44 0.40
C VAL A 38 5.77 2.09 -0.04
N LYS A 39 6.03 2.15 -1.35
CA LYS A 39 7.35 1.93 -1.93
C LYS A 39 7.93 3.24 -2.46
N TYR A 40 8.87 3.81 -1.72
CA TYR A 40 9.58 5.01 -2.13
C TYR A 40 10.97 4.66 -2.71
N HIS A 41 11.19 5.01 -3.97
CA HIS A 41 12.46 4.82 -4.68
C HIS A 41 13.28 6.12 -4.59
N TYR A 42 14.33 6.13 -3.76
CA TYR A 42 15.18 7.31 -3.54
C TYR A 42 16.08 7.67 -4.73
N LYS A 43 16.34 6.73 -5.66
CA LYS A 43 17.12 6.95 -6.88
C LYS A 43 16.34 6.49 -8.12
N PRO A 44 16.32 7.29 -9.21
CA PRO A 44 15.50 7.02 -10.40
C PRO A 44 15.99 5.85 -11.27
N LYS A 45 17.15 5.24 -10.97
CA LYS A 45 17.69 4.14 -11.79
C LYS A 45 17.01 2.79 -11.54
N ASP A 46 16.29 2.64 -10.42
CA ASP A 46 15.59 1.41 -10.01
C ASP A 46 14.17 1.72 -9.51
N ASN A 47 13.47 2.62 -10.20
CA ASN A 47 12.11 3.07 -9.87
C ASN A 47 11.02 2.16 -10.44
N LYS A 48 11.25 0.85 -10.46
CA LYS A 48 10.29 -0.15 -10.92
C LYS A 48 9.74 -0.96 -9.75
N VAL A 49 8.43 -1.16 -9.75
CA VAL A 49 7.75 -2.14 -8.89
C VAL A 49 7.56 -3.40 -9.73
N ASP A 50 8.27 -4.45 -9.34
CA ASP A 50 8.25 -5.73 -10.05
C ASP A 50 7.20 -6.68 -9.49
N VAL A 51 7.05 -7.83 -10.16
CA VAL A 51 6.15 -8.92 -9.78
C VAL A 51 6.41 -9.41 -8.36
N LYS A 52 7.67 -9.40 -7.91
CA LYS A 52 8.03 -9.90 -6.59
C LYS A 52 7.41 -9.04 -5.49
N VAL A 53 7.50 -7.71 -5.62
CA VAL A 53 6.89 -6.77 -4.67
C VAL A 53 5.36 -6.95 -4.62
N VAL A 54 4.72 -7.05 -5.78
CA VAL A 54 3.26 -7.26 -5.86
C VAL A 54 2.85 -8.58 -5.22
N ARG A 55 3.60 -9.67 -5.44
CA ARG A 55 3.35 -10.96 -4.79
C ARG A 55 3.55 -10.95 -3.28
N GLU A 56 4.59 -10.27 -2.80
CA GLU A 56 4.81 -10.07 -1.36
C GLU A 56 3.61 -9.34 -0.73
N PHE A 57 3.10 -8.31 -1.41
CA PHE A 57 1.89 -7.61 -0.99
C PHE A 57 0.65 -8.52 -0.98
N TYR A 58 0.40 -9.27 -2.06
CA TYR A 58 -0.74 -10.20 -2.11
C TYR A 58 -0.68 -11.29 -1.04
N SER A 59 0.51 -11.83 -0.75
CA SER A 59 0.70 -12.81 0.32
C SER A 59 0.30 -12.23 1.68
N ALA A 60 0.74 -11.00 1.96
CA ALA A 60 0.34 -10.30 3.17
C ALA A 60 -1.17 -10.00 3.16
N TYR A 61 -1.72 -9.48 2.05
CA TYR A 61 -3.15 -9.21 1.87
C TYR A 61 -4.03 -10.42 2.18
N ASN A 62 -3.67 -11.60 1.68
CA ASN A 62 -4.46 -12.82 1.90
C ASN A 62 -4.60 -13.15 3.39
N ILE A 63 -3.59 -12.91 4.22
CA ILE A 63 -3.67 -13.14 5.67
C ILE A 63 -4.73 -12.23 6.32
N TYR A 64 -4.87 -11.00 5.83
CA TYR A 64 -5.88 -10.05 6.32
C TYR A 64 -7.27 -10.40 5.79
N HIS A 65 -7.34 -10.80 4.53
CA HIS A 65 -8.59 -11.16 3.87
C HIS A 65 -9.19 -12.49 4.38
N GLU A 66 -8.35 -13.44 4.80
CA GLU A 66 -8.80 -14.69 5.46
C GLU A 66 -9.37 -14.45 6.86
N LYS A 67 -8.88 -13.43 7.57
CA LYS A 67 -9.36 -13.07 8.92
C LYS A 67 -10.62 -12.21 8.87
N GLU A 68 -10.74 -11.33 7.86
CA GLU A 68 -11.83 -10.38 7.70
C GLU A 68 -12.03 -10.06 6.21
N SER A 69 -13.21 -10.30 5.66
CA SER A 69 -13.45 -10.36 4.20
C SER A 69 -13.58 -9.02 3.47
N ASP A 70 -13.23 -7.88 4.09
CA ASP A 70 -13.61 -6.54 3.59
C ASP A 70 -12.41 -5.58 3.37
N TYR A 71 -11.19 -6.11 3.25
CA TYR A 71 -10.03 -5.25 2.99
C TYR A 71 -9.84 -4.98 1.51
N ILE A 72 -9.57 -3.73 1.15
CA ILE A 72 -8.97 -3.38 -0.14
C ILE A 72 -7.45 -3.28 0.01
N GLY A 73 -6.71 -3.71 -1.01
CA GLY A 73 -5.26 -3.60 -1.07
C GLY A 73 -4.81 -2.38 -1.85
N ILE A 74 -3.87 -1.59 -1.31
CA ILE A 74 -3.34 -0.39 -1.95
C ILE A 74 -1.80 -0.46 -1.97
N ILE A 75 -1.20 -0.25 -3.14
CA ILE A 75 0.26 -0.03 -3.26
C ILE A 75 0.49 1.39 -3.78
N VAL A 76 1.18 2.20 -2.99
CA VAL A 76 1.58 3.57 -3.37
C VAL A 76 3.07 3.58 -3.68
N THR A 77 3.44 4.10 -4.84
CA THR A 77 4.85 4.23 -5.24
C THR A 77 5.10 5.55 -5.98
N ASN A 78 6.32 6.08 -5.87
CA ASN A 78 6.82 7.16 -6.73
C ASN A 78 7.51 6.64 -8.01
N GLY A 79 7.53 5.32 -8.20
CA GLY A 79 8.03 4.65 -9.39
C GLY A 79 6.91 4.22 -10.34
N PHE A 80 7.18 3.22 -11.18
CA PHE A 80 6.21 2.64 -12.09
C PHE A 80 6.13 1.11 -11.92
N PHE A 81 4.95 0.54 -12.14
CA PHE A 81 4.76 -0.91 -12.18
C PHE A 81 5.27 -1.47 -13.53
N THR A 82 5.99 -2.58 -13.49
CA THR A 82 6.32 -3.29 -14.73
C THR A 82 5.05 -3.88 -15.36
N GLU A 83 5.07 -4.12 -16.67
CA GLU A 83 3.90 -4.71 -17.37
C GLU A 83 3.50 -6.07 -16.78
N ASP A 84 4.47 -6.88 -16.37
CA ASP A 84 4.19 -8.16 -15.72
C ASP A 84 3.57 -7.98 -14.32
N ALA A 85 3.96 -6.92 -13.60
CA ALA A 85 3.40 -6.61 -12.29
C ALA A 85 1.93 -6.14 -12.37
N LYS A 86 1.56 -5.45 -13.46
CA LYS A 86 0.17 -5.00 -13.71
C LYS A 86 -0.78 -6.13 -14.11
N LYS A 87 -0.26 -7.25 -14.63
CA LYS A 87 -1.06 -8.41 -15.06
C LYS A 87 -1.43 -9.36 -13.91
N LEU A 88 -0.87 -9.15 -12.73
CA LEU A 88 -1.18 -9.89 -11.50
C LEU A 88 -2.42 -9.32 -10.81
#